data_AF-A0A357LLI4-F1
#
_entry.id   AF-A0A357LLI4-F1
#
_cell.length_a   1.000
_cell.length_b   1.000
_cell.length_c   1.000
_cell.angle_alpha   90.00
_cell.angle_beta   90.00
_cell.angle_gamma   90.00
#
_symmetry.space_group_name_H-M   'P 1'
#
loop_
_entity.id
_entity.type
_entity.pdbx_description
1 polymer ?
#
loop_
_entity_poly.entity_id
_entity_poly.type
_entity_poly.pdbx_seq_one_letter_code
_entity_poly.pdbx_strand_id
1 'polypeptide(L)' 'RPGEKDGAVSFWYYNKTSLLAVDAANDPRAYMIGKRLIEAKKSPAPQVIEDSKTDLKALLKP' A
#
# COMPACT_ATOMS: atom_id res chain seq x y z
N ARG A 1 -4.82 -6.29 -0.08
CA ARG A 1 -4.70 -6.73 1.33
C ARG A 1 -5.91 -6.28 2.14
N PRO A 2 -6.38 -7.08 3.11
CA PRO A 2 -7.28 -6.62 4.16
C PRO A 2 -6.66 -5.48 4.96
N GLY A 3 -7.47 -4.52 5.39
CA GLY A 3 -7.09 -3.43 6.28
C GLY A 3 -7.23 -3.82 7.76
N GLU A 4 -6.84 -2.92 8.68
CA GLU A 4 -6.91 -3.17 10.13
C GLU A 4 -8.35 -3.12 10.69
N LYS A 5 -9.26 -2.44 10.00
CA LYS A 5 -10.67 -2.31 10.39
C LYS A 5 -11.51 -3.32 9.63
N ASP A 6 -12.60 -3.75 10.24
CA ASP A 6 -13.57 -4.62 9.57
C ASP A 6 -14.13 -3.94 8.31
N GLY A 7 -14.25 -4.71 7.23
CA GLY A 7 -14.64 -4.22 5.91
C GLY A 7 -13.63 -3.28 5.21
N ALA A 8 -12.42 -3.09 5.75
CA ALA A 8 -11.36 -2.33 5.08
C ALA A 8 -10.56 -3.22 4.13
N VAL A 9 -10.29 -2.74 2.92
CA VAL A 9 -9.49 -3.46 1.92
C VAL A 9 -8.76 -2.48 1.00
N SER A 10 -7.57 -2.87 0.54
CA SER A 10 -6.84 -2.14 -0.49
C SER A 10 -6.29 -3.05 -1.58
N PHE A 11 -6.22 -2.55 -2.80
CA PHE A 11 -5.69 -3.20 -3.98
C PHE A 11 -4.52 -2.39 -4.51
N TRP A 12 -3.41 -3.06 -4.79
CA TRP A 12 -2.15 -2.42 -5.16
C TRP A 12 -1.70 -2.99 -6.50
N TYR A 13 -1.53 -2.13 -7.49
CA TYR A 13 -1.31 -2.53 -8.87
C TYR A 13 0.15 -2.33 -9.25
N TYR A 14 0.77 -3.39 -9.73
CA TYR A 14 2.19 -3.41 -10.07
C TYR A 14 2.40 -3.77 -11.53
N ASN A 15 3.43 -3.16 -12.12
CA ASN A 15 4.10 -3.71 -13.31
C ASN A 15 5.49 -4.18 -12.90
N LYS A 16 5.66 -5.50 -12.83
CA LYS A 16 6.83 -6.15 -12.25
C LYS A 16 7.07 -5.64 -10.82
N THR A 17 8.08 -4.80 -10.62
CA THR A 17 8.46 -4.24 -9.32
C THR A 17 7.99 -2.79 -9.12
N SER A 18 7.38 -2.18 -10.13
CA SER A 18 6.94 -0.78 -10.08
C SER A 18 5.49 -0.69 -9.59
N LEU A 19 5.27 0.08 -8.53
CA LEU A 19 3.93 0.39 -8.02
C LEU A 19 3.30 1.47 -8.89
N LEU A 20 2.15 1.17 -9.49
CA LEU A 20 1.47 2.05 -10.44
C LEU A 20 0.27 2.78 -9.84
N ALA A 21 -0.54 2.07 -9.06
CA ALA A 21 -1.79 2.58 -8.53
C ALA A 21 -2.18 1.87 -7.22
N VAL A 22 -3.03 2.52 -6.43
CA VAL A 22 -3.63 1.97 -5.22
C VAL A 22 -5.10 2.36 -5.16
N ASP A 23 -5.97 1.36 -5.05
CA ASP A 23 -7.37 1.54 -4.68
C ASP A 23 -7.56 1.14 -3.22
N ALA A 24 -8.37 1.88 -2.48
CA ALA A 24 -8.64 1.57 -1.08
C ALA A 24 -10.11 1.85 -0.74
N ALA A 25 -10.77 0.87 -0.14
CA ALA A 25 -12.13 0.97 0.36
C ALA A 25 -12.12 0.84 1.89
N ASN A 26 -12.65 1.85 2.58
CA ASN A 26 -12.63 1.98 4.05
C ASN A 26 -11.22 1.90 4.70
N ASP A 27 -10.15 2.04 3.90
CA ASP A 27 -8.75 2.00 4.34
C ASP A 27 -8.02 3.31 3.99
N PRO A 28 -8.28 4.40 4.73
CA PRO A 28 -7.64 5.69 4.47
C PRO A 28 -6.11 5.64 4.68
N ARG A 29 -5.62 4.70 5.50
CA ARG A 29 -4.17 4.52 5.73
C ARG A 29 -3.51 3.99 4.47
N ALA A 30 -4.03 2.91 3.88
CA ALA A 30 -3.48 2.36 2.64
C ALA A 30 -3.51 3.38 1.50
N TYR A 31 -4.60 4.14 1.36
CA TYR A 31 -4.68 5.22 0.37
C TYR A 31 -3.57 6.27 0.55
N MET A 32 -3.42 6.81 1.77
CA MET A 32 -2.46 7.88 2.03
C MET A 32 -1.00 7.42 1.87
N ILE A 33 -0.69 6.18 2.30
CA ILE A 33 0.64 5.61 2.11
C ILE A 33 0.90 5.33 0.62
N GLY A 34 -0.04 4.68 -0.06
CA GLY A 34 0.05 4.35 -1.49
C GLY A 34 0.29 5.57 -2.35
N LYS A 35 -0.50 6.63 -2.15
CA LYS A 35 -0.33 7.93 -2.82
C LYS A 35 1.09 8.47 -2.64
N ARG A 36 1.58 8.53 -1.39
CA ARG A 36 2.92 9.07 -1.08
C ARG A 36 4.05 8.22 -1.68
N LEU A 37 3.89 6.91 -1.71
CA LEU A 37 4.87 6.01 -2.34
C LEU A 37 4.95 6.28 -3.84
N ILE A 38 3.80 6.39 -4.52
CA ILE A 38 3.74 6.69 -5.96
C ILE A 38 4.35 8.08 -6.25
N GLU A 39 3.98 9.11 -5.49
CA GLU A 39 4.54 10.47 -5.63
C GLU A 39 6.07 10.50 -5.41
N ALA A 40 6.56 9.70 -4.46
CA ALA A 40 8.00 9.57 -4.18
C ALA A 40 8.72 8.60 -5.13
N LYS A 41 8.04 8.00 -6.11
CA LYS A 41 8.55 6.92 -6.98
C LYS A 41 9.17 5.75 -6.19
N LYS A 42 8.65 5.47 -4.98
CA LYS A 42 9.02 4.33 -4.15
C LYS A 42 8.08 3.17 -4.47
N SER A 43 8.64 1.98 -4.67
CA SER A 43 7.86 0.77 -4.98
C SER A 43 8.30 -0.38 -4.07
N PRO A 44 7.67 -0.53 -2.89
CA PRO A 44 7.87 -1.70 -2.04
C PRO A 44 7.50 -2.97 -2.80
N ALA A 45 8.20 -4.07 -2.51
CA ALA A 45 7.91 -5.36 -3.14
C ALA A 45 6.45 -5.78 -2.88
N PRO A 46 5.74 -6.37 -3.87
CA PRO A 46 4.34 -6.79 -3.71
C PRO A 46 4.11 -7.67 -2.48
N GLN A 47 5.04 -8.58 -2.20
CA GLN A 47 4.96 -9.51 -1.06
C GLN A 47 4.93 -8.78 0.29
N VAL A 48 5.61 -7.63 0.39
CA VAL A 48 5.60 -6.78 1.60
C VAL A 48 4.23 -6.14 1.79
N ILE A 49 3.56 -5.74 0.70
CA ILE A 49 2.23 -5.15 0.74
C ILE A 49 1.14 -6.20 1.00
N GLU A 50 1.29 -7.41 0.44
CA GLU A 50 0.35 -8.52 0.64
C GLU A 50 0.27 -8.94 2.11
N ASP A 51 1.39 -8.90 2.84
CA ASP A 51 1.42 -9.19 4.27
C ASP A 51 0.63 -8.14 5.07
N SER A 52 -0.48 -8.57 5.68
CA SER A 52 -1.32 -7.73 6.53
C SER A 52 -0.60 -7.27 7.81
N LYS A 53 0.47 -7.96 8.23
CA LYS A 53 1.29 -7.59 9.39
C LYS A 53 2.29 -6.47 9.08
N THR A 54 2.53 -6.16 7.81
CA THR A 54 3.42 -5.06 7.43
C THR A 54 2.89 -3.73 7.92
N ASP A 55 3.72 -2.99 8.66
CA ASP A 55 3.48 -1.60 8.98
C ASP A 55 3.71 -0.72 7.74
N LEU A 56 2.61 -0.37 7.08
CA LEU A 56 2.62 0.51 5.91
C LEU A 56 3.28 1.87 6.20
N LYS A 57 3.23 2.38 7.43
CA LYS A 57 3.83 3.67 7.79
C LYS A 57 5.36 3.60 7.76
N ALA A 58 5.95 2.45 8.07
CA ALA A 58 7.38 2.23 8.00
C ALA A 58 7.93 2.35 6.57
N LEU A 59 7.11 2.07 5.55
CA LEU A 59 7.50 2.15 4.13
C LEU A 59 7.78 3.58 3.65
N LEU A 60 7.33 4.60 4.39
CA LEU A 60 7.60 6.01 4.09
C LEU A 60 8.89 6.53 4.72
N LYS A 61 9.52 5.77 5.62
CA LYS A 61 10.78 6.19 6.23
C LYS A 61 11.89 6.26 5.16
N PRO A 62 12.89 7.15 5.34
CA PRO A 62 14.02 7.25 4.43
C PRO A 62 14.73 5.90 4.28
#